data_AF-A0A2L2XMX0-F1
#
_entry.id   AF-A0A2L2XMX0-F1
#
_cell.length_a   1.000
_cell.length_b   1.000
_cell.length_c   1.000
_cell.angle_alpha   90.00
_cell.angle_beta   90.00
_cell.angle_gamma   90.00
#
_symmetry.space_group_name_H-M   'P 1'
#
loop_
_entity.id
_entity.type
_entity.pdbx_description
1 polymer ?
#
loop_
_entity_poly.entity_id
_entity_poly.type
_entity_poly.pdbx_seq_one_letter_code
_entity_poly.pdbx_strand_id
1 'polypeptide(L)'
;MKKASLIFLALLLLICGGCGNKDSTATLQKVQSELDKYEENMITFYQFKMIPDDPAFPGNLSMDYMDRAQQSTETLKDLDQIANSVKKAEIKSELKNYIDTAKKREELVIKYLDDIRKDINFQTTGQIDLSRPDNDLTVDINRYLHSLPDDMLGLEYQLKESRQKLDSLLSPKK
;
A
#
# COMPACT_ATOMS: atom_id res chain seq x y z
N MET A 1 -30.91 11.80 -63.64
CA MET A 1 -30.69 12.46 -62.33
C MET A 1 -30.61 11.39 -61.26
N LYS A 2 -29.48 11.24 -60.56
CA LYS A 2 -29.25 10.47 -59.31
C LYS A 2 -27.74 10.20 -59.17
N LYS A 3 -26.98 11.22 -58.78
CA LYS A 3 -25.58 11.11 -58.33
C LYS A 3 -25.31 12.19 -57.26
N ALA A 4 -26.10 12.19 -56.18
CA ALA A 4 -25.98 13.21 -55.14
C ALA A 4 -26.29 12.67 -53.74
N SER A 5 -25.89 11.43 -53.42
CA SER A 5 -26.14 10.86 -52.08
C SER A 5 -24.96 10.12 -51.46
N LEU A 6 -23.75 10.23 -52.01
CA LEU A 6 -22.55 9.58 -51.43
C LEU A 6 -21.59 10.54 -50.71
N ILE A 7 -21.84 11.85 -50.73
CA ILE A 7 -20.94 12.83 -50.10
C ILE A 7 -21.38 13.17 -48.67
N PHE A 8 -22.65 12.95 -48.30
CA PHE A 8 -23.13 13.28 -46.95
C PHE A 8 -22.74 12.27 -45.87
N LEU A 9 -22.33 11.05 -46.25
CA LEU A 9 -21.91 10.01 -45.30
C LEU A 9 -20.41 10.05 -44.99
N ALA A 10 -19.61 10.73 -45.82
CA ALA A 10 -18.17 10.88 -45.61
C ALA A 10 -17.81 12.00 -44.60
N LEU A 11 -18.75 12.87 -44.25
CA LEU A 11 -18.50 13.97 -43.29
C LEU A 11 -18.73 13.58 -41.82
N LEU A 12 -19.32 12.42 -41.55
CA LEU A 12 -19.61 11.95 -40.18
C LEU A 12 -18.44 11.23 -39.49
N LEU A 13 -17.32 11.01 -40.20
CA LEU A 13 -16.14 10.31 -39.66
C LEU A 13 -15.03 11.23 -39.13
N LEU A 14 -15.24 12.54 -39.07
CA LEU A 14 -14.24 13.52 -38.60
C LEU A 14 -14.51 14.12 -37.21
N ILE A 15 -15.40 13.52 -36.41
CA ILE A 15 -15.51 13.83 -34.97
C ILE A 15 -14.84 12.72 -34.14
N CYS A 16 -13.61 12.35 -34.50
CA CYS A 16 -12.69 11.63 -33.62
C CYS A 16 -11.47 12.51 -33.32
N GLY A 17 -11.71 13.78 -33.03
CA GLY A 17 -10.70 14.75 -32.59
C GLY A 17 -10.93 15.12 -31.13
N GLY A 18 -10.77 14.15 -30.22
CA GLY A 18 -10.96 14.38 -28.78
C GLY A 18 -10.52 13.20 -27.91
N CYS A 19 -9.58 12.38 -28.38
CA CYS A 19 -8.99 11.32 -27.58
C CYS A 19 -7.67 11.82 -26.99
N GLY A 20 -7.73 12.40 -25.80
CA GLY A 20 -6.54 12.83 -25.08
C GLY A 20 -6.90 13.34 -23.70
N ASN A 21 -6.34 12.71 -22.66
CA ASN A 21 -6.29 13.17 -21.27
C ASN A 21 -7.47 12.84 -20.33
N LYS A 22 -8.42 11.97 -20.72
CA LYS A 22 -9.38 11.41 -19.75
C LYS A 22 -9.00 9.97 -19.39
N ASP A 23 -8.86 9.71 -18.09
CA ASP A 23 -8.75 8.36 -17.55
C ASP A 23 -10.03 7.57 -17.80
N SER A 24 -9.89 6.27 -18.03
CA SER A 24 -11.05 5.40 -18.10
C SER A 24 -11.64 5.23 -16.70
N THR A 25 -12.97 5.23 -16.57
CA THR A 25 -13.67 4.98 -15.30
C THR A 25 -13.21 3.66 -14.66
N ALA A 26 -12.95 2.64 -15.48
CA ALA A 26 -12.44 1.35 -15.01
C ALA A 26 -11.04 1.45 -14.38
N THR A 27 -10.13 2.26 -14.95
CA THR A 27 -8.80 2.50 -14.37
C THR A 27 -8.91 3.15 -13.00
N LEU A 28 -9.76 4.18 -12.86
CA LEU A 28 -9.93 4.90 -11.60
C LEU A 28 -10.61 4.02 -10.52
N GLN A 29 -11.59 3.22 -10.91
CA GLN A 29 -12.20 2.22 -10.01
C GLN A 29 -11.19 1.17 -9.55
N LYS A 30 -10.30 0.72 -10.45
CA LYS A 30 -9.24 -0.23 -10.09
C LYS A 30 -8.24 0.41 -9.11
N VAL A 31 -7.82 1.65 -9.32
CA VAL A 31 -6.99 2.40 -8.36
C VAL A 31 -7.65 2.42 -6.99
N GLN A 32 -8.94 2.78 -6.93
CA GLN A 32 -9.66 2.85 -5.66
C GLN A 32 -9.74 1.49 -4.96
N SER A 33 -10.07 0.42 -5.70
CA SER A 33 -10.12 -0.93 -5.15
C SER A 33 -8.78 -1.43 -4.61
N GLU A 34 -7.66 -1.13 -5.27
CA GLU A 34 -6.35 -1.56 -4.77
C GLU A 34 -5.87 -0.72 -3.58
N LEU A 35 -6.23 0.58 -3.53
CA LEU A 35 -5.99 1.40 -2.32
C LEU A 35 -6.77 0.86 -1.11
N ASP A 36 -8.04 0.45 -1.30
CA ASP A 36 -8.86 -0.14 -0.25
C ASP A 36 -8.25 -1.45 0.27
N LYS A 37 -7.81 -2.33 -0.63
CA LYS A 37 -7.14 -3.59 -0.26
C LYS A 37 -5.85 -3.36 0.51
N TYR A 38 -5.06 -2.37 0.10
CA TYR A 38 -3.82 -2.04 0.81
C TYR A 38 -4.12 -1.58 2.25
N GLU A 39 -5.14 -0.74 2.46
CA GLU A 39 -5.54 -0.27 3.79
C GLU A 39 -6.12 -1.40 4.66
N GLU A 40 -6.84 -2.35 4.07
CA GLU A 40 -7.35 -3.53 4.77
C GLU A 40 -6.23 -4.48 5.21
N ASN A 41 -5.26 -4.71 4.32
CA ASN A 41 -4.17 -5.63 4.59
C ASN A 41 -3.14 -5.02 5.54
N MET A 42 -2.85 -3.72 5.43
CA MET A 42 -1.82 -3.13 6.27
C MET A 42 -2.17 -3.03 7.74
N ILE A 43 -1.20 -3.41 8.58
CA ILE A 43 -1.28 -3.26 10.02
C ILE A 43 -1.06 -1.80 10.37
N THR A 44 -1.95 -1.24 11.17
CA THR A 44 -1.81 0.13 11.71
C THR A 44 -0.74 0.19 12.80
N PHE A 45 -0.17 1.36 13.02
CA PHE A 45 0.78 1.62 14.09
C PHE A 45 0.23 1.18 15.46
N TYR A 46 -1.06 1.43 15.71
CA TYR A 46 -1.71 1.05 16.96
C TYR A 46 -1.91 -0.46 17.10
N GLN A 47 -2.28 -1.16 16.02
CA GLN A 47 -2.33 -2.63 16.04
C GLN A 47 -0.94 -3.22 16.30
N PHE A 48 0.10 -2.63 15.72
CA PHE A 48 1.48 -3.02 15.97
C PHE A 48 1.86 -2.83 17.45
N LYS A 49 1.55 -1.66 18.02
CA LYS A 49 1.84 -1.35 19.42
C LYS A 49 1.05 -2.21 20.42
N MET A 50 -0.07 -2.78 20.00
CA MET A 50 -0.92 -3.63 20.83
C MET A 50 -0.50 -5.11 20.80
N ILE A 51 0.56 -5.49 20.08
CA ILE A 51 1.13 -6.85 20.15
C ILE A 51 1.47 -7.14 21.64
N PRO A 52 0.80 -8.11 22.28
CA PRO A 52 1.07 -8.53 23.65
C PRO A 52 2.54 -8.89 23.90
N ASP A 53 3.04 -8.43 25.04
CA ASP A 53 4.28 -8.88 25.65
C ASP A 53 4.00 -10.11 26.53
N ASP A 54 3.75 -11.25 25.89
CA ASP A 54 3.49 -12.51 26.61
C ASP A 54 4.34 -13.63 25.97
N PRO A 55 5.13 -14.40 26.74
CA PRO A 55 5.77 -15.61 26.24
C PRO A 55 4.76 -16.67 25.74
N ALA A 56 3.51 -16.61 26.20
CA ALA A 56 2.38 -17.39 25.70
C ALA A 56 1.66 -16.72 24.52
N PHE A 57 2.19 -15.59 24.02
CA PHE A 57 1.66 -14.92 22.84
C PHE A 57 1.62 -15.94 21.70
N PRO A 58 0.43 -16.24 21.18
CA PRO A 58 0.32 -17.28 20.18
C PRO A 58 1.05 -16.74 18.94
N GLY A 59 2.11 -17.43 18.53
CA GLY A 59 2.92 -17.06 17.36
C GLY A 59 2.11 -16.94 16.06
N ASN A 60 0.81 -17.30 16.08
CA ASN A 60 -0.12 -17.06 14.99
C ASN A 60 -0.30 -15.57 14.69
N LEU A 61 -0.39 -14.65 15.66
CA LEU A 61 -0.72 -13.26 15.36
C LEU A 61 0.43 -12.52 14.66
N SER A 62 1.69 -12.78 15.04
CA SER A 62 2.86 -12.25 14.33
C SER A 62 3.00 -12.84 12.93
N MET A 63 2.64 -14.12 12.74
CA MET A 63 2.62 -14.75 11.41
C MET A 63 1.50 -14.19 10.53
N ASP A 64 0.29 -14.05 11.08
CA ASP A 64 -0.86 -13.44 10.40
C ASP A 64 -0.53 -12.00 9.97
N TYR A 65 0.18 -11.25 10.82
CA TYR A 65 0.64 -9.90 10.52
C TYR A 65 1.72 -9.87 9.45
N MET A 66 2.66 -10.81 9.47
CA MET A 66 3.66 -10.95 8.40
C MET A 66 2.99 -11.29 7.06
N ASP A 67 2.03 -12.23 7.05
CA ASP A 67 1.30 -12.62 5.85
C ASP A 67 0.48 -11.46 5.28
N ARG A 68 -0.18 -10.69 6.15
CA ARG A 68 -0.89 -9.46 5.77
C ARG A 68 0.05 -8.41 5.19
N ALA A 69 1.23 -8.20 5.79
CA ALA A 69 2.22 -7.27 5.25
C ALA A 69 2.73 -7.71 3.86
N GLN A 70 2.91 -9.01 3.64
CA GLN A 70 3.28 -9.54 2.32
C GLN A 70 2.16 -9.36 1.28
N GLN A 71 0.89 -9.54 1.67
CA GLN A 71 -0.26 -9.27 0.79
C GLN A 71 -0.33 -7.79 0.38
N SER A 72 -0.02 -6.88 1.31
CA SER A 72 0.12 -5.46 1.02
C SER A 72 1.25 -5.18 0.02
N THR A 73 2.38 -5.87 0.11
CA THR A 73 3.48 -5.74 -0.85
C THR A 73 3.02 -6.06 -2.27
N GLU A 74 2.28 -7.15 -2.46
CA GLU A 74 1.73 -7.51 -3.77
C GLU A 74 0.71 -6.47 -4.25
N THR A 75 -0.14 -5.96 -3.34
CA THR A 75 -1.11 -4.89 -3.67
C THR A 75 -0.40 -3.60 -4.11
N LEU A 76 0.73 -3.23 -3.48
CA LEU A 76 1.54 -2.09 -3.88
C LEU A 76 2.18 -2.27 -5.25
N LYS A 77 2.60 -3.49 -5.60
CA LYS A 77 3.09 -3.79 -6.96
C LYS A 77 1.99 -3.60 -7.99
N ASP A 78 0.79 -4.06 -7.70
CA ASP A 78 -0.37 -3.87 -8.59
C ASP A 78 -0.75 -2.39 -8.72
N LEU A 79 -0.76 -1.63 -7.63
CA LEU A 79 -0.97 -0.18 -7.64
C LEU A 79 0.06 0.56 -8.51
N ASP A 80 1.35 0.19 -8.40
CA ASP A 80 2.43 0.79 -9.18
C ASP A 80 2.29 0.51 -10.69
N GLN A 81 1.86 -0.71 -11.04
CA GLN A 81 1.54 -1.06 -12.42
C GLN A 81 0.36 -0.23 -12.96
N ILE A 82 -0.71 -0.06 -12.16
CA ILE A 82 -1.88 0.73 -12.54
C ILE A 82 -1.54 2.21 -12.65
N ALA A 83 -0.67 2.75 -11.78
CA ALA A 83 -0.25 4.14 -11.77
C ALA A 83 0.36 4.59 -13.11
N ASN A 84 1.00 3.67 -13.84
CA ASN A 84 1.52 3.94 -15.18
C ASN A 84 0.43 4.15 -16.24
N SER A 85 -0.76 3.58 -16.02
CA SER A 85 -1.92 3.70 -16.90
C SER A 85 -2.78 4.94 -16.60
N VAL A 86 -2.53 5.64 -15.49
CA VAL A 86 -3.20 6.90 -15.13
C VAL A 86 -2.66 8.04 -16.00
N LYS A 87 -3.57 8.76 -16.66
CA LYS A 87 -3.32 9.88 -17.58
C LYS A 87 -3.41 11.23 -16.89
N LYS A 88 -4.31 11.42 -15.91
CA LYS A 88 -4.39 12.67 -15.15
C LYS A 88 -3.13 12.84 -14.29
N ALA A 89 -2.34 13.86 -14.61
CA ALA A 89 -1.04 14.11 -13.97
C ALA A 89 -1.15 14.27 -12.45
N GLU A 90 -2.19 14.95 -11.97
CA GLU A 90 -2.42 15.17 -10.54
C GLU A 90 -2.69 13.85 -9.79
N ILE A 91 -3.57 13.00 -10.33
CA ILE A 91 -3.84 11.66 -9.77
C ILE A 91 -2.58 10.81 -9.81
N LYS A 92 -1.88 10.80 -10.95
CA LYS A 92 -0.65 10.02 -11.10
C LYS A 92 0.43 10.45 -10.10
N SER A 93 0.60 11.76 -9.90
CA SER A 93 1.57 12.31 -8.95
C SER A 93 1.22 11.92 -7.52
N GLU A 94 -0.03 12.10 -7.12
CA GLU A 94 -0.45 11.77 -5.76
C GLU A 94 -0.42 10.25 -5.51
N LEU A 95 -0.80 9.44 -6.50
CA LEU A 95 -0.73 7.99 -6.40
C LEU A 95 0.70 7.48 -6.25
N LYS A 96 1.67 8.08 -6.96
CA LYS A 96 3.09 7.77 -6.76
C LYS A 96 3.57 8.17 -5.36
N ASN A 97 3.17 9.35 -4.88
CA ASN A 97 3.50 9.79 -3.52
C ASN A 97 2.95 8.81 -2.47
N TYR A 98 1.70 8.35 -2.63
CA TYR A 98 1.11 7.32 -1.79
C TYR A 98 1.93 6.03 -1.80
N ILE A 99 2.24 5.50 -3.00
CA ILE A 99 2.99 4.25 -3.17
C ILE A 99 4.39 4.34 -2.55
N ASP A 100 5.11 5.43 -2.77
CA ASP A 100 6.47 5.61 -2.23
C ASP A 100 6.46 5.72 -0.70
N THR A 101 5.45 6.38 -0.13
CA THR A 101 5.25 6.46 1.32
C THR A 101 4.87 5.09 1.89
N ALA A 102 4.02 4.36 1.19
CA ALA A 102 3.55 3.03 1.56
C ALA A 102 4.70 2.02 1.60
N LYS A 103 5.55 2.00 0.57
CA LYS A 103 6.75 1.15 0.50
C LYS A 103 7.68 1.38 1.70
N LYS A 104 7.98 2.66 2.01
CA LYS A 104 8.82 3.00 3.19
C LYS A 104 8.21 2.52 4.50
N ARG A 105 6.90 2.68 4.67
CA ARG A 105 6.19 2.23 5.87
C ARG A 105 6.20 0.71 5.98
N GLU A 106 5.96 0.03 4.87
CA GLU A 106 5.94 -1.43 4.80
C GLU A 106 7.30 -2.05 5.12
N GLU A 107 8.39 -1.47 4.59
CA GLU A 107 9.76 -1.89 4.93
C GLU A 107 10.01 -1.85 6.44
N LEU A 108 9.54 -0.80 7.12
CA LEU A 108 9.63 -0.72 8.59
C LEU A 108 8.75 -1.79 9.25
N VAL A 109 7.48 -1.92 8.87
CA VAL A 109 6.58 -2.91 9.47
C VAL A 109 7.13 -4.33 9.34
N ILE A 110 7.57 -4.73 8.14
CA ILE A 110 8.14 -6.06 7.88
C ILE A 110 9.38 -6.29 8.72
N LYS A 111 10.30 -5.31 8.76
CA LYS A 111 11.52 -5.42 9.57
C LYS A 111 11.19 -5.68 11.04
N TYR A 112 10.31 -4.88 11.63
CA TYR A 112 9.98 -5.03 13.06
C TYR A 112 9.19 -6.32 13.34
N LEU A 113 8.33 -6.79 12.43
CA LEU A 113 7.68 -8.10 12.58
C LEU A 113 8.69 -9.25 12.49
N ASP A 114 9.69 -9.14 11.62
CA ASP A 114 10.76 -10.14 11.51
C ASP A 114 11.63 -10.20 12.77
N ASP A 115 11.99 -9.03 13.32
CA ASP A 115 12.73 -8.92 14.58
C ASP A 115 11.93 -9.55 15.74
N ILE A 116 10.64 -9.25 15.87
CA ILE A 116 9.74 -9.88 16.86
C ILE A 116 9.68 -11.39 16.66
N ARG A 117 9.54 -11.88 15.42
CA ARG A 117 9.47 -13.31 15.11
C ARG A 117 10.75 -14.04 15.51
N LYS A 118 11.92 -13.46 15.22
CA LYS A 118 13.22 -14.03 15.61
C LYS A 118 13.35 -14.15 17.12
N ASP A 119 12.90 -13.13 17.84
CA ASP A 119 12.91 -13.09 19.30
C ASP A 119 11.97 -14.13 19.93
N ILE A 120 10.75 -14.29 19.40
CA ILE A 120 9.81 -15.36 19.81
C ILE A 120 10.41 -16.75 19.53
N ASN A 121 11.01 -16.94 18.35
CA ASN A 121 11.66 -18.21 17.99
C ASN A 121 12.81 -18.54 18.93
N PHE A 122 13.62 -17.55 19.31
CA PHE A 122 14.68 -17.72 20.30
C PHE A 122 14.12 -18.14 21.66
N GLN A 123 13.09 -17.45 22.18
CA GLN A 123 12.45 -17.81 23.45
C GLN A 123 11.88 -19.24 23.43
N THR A 124 11.32 -19.66 22.29
CA THR A 124 10.63 -20.95 22.15
C THR A 124 11.60 -22.11 21.93
N THR A 125 12.68 -21.91 21.19
CA THR A 125 13.57 -23.00 20.72
C THR A 125 14.98 -22.96 21.32
N GLY A 126 15.39 -21.84 21.91
CA GLY A 126 16.75 -21.62 22.39
C GLY A 126 17.81 -21.49 21.28
N GLN A 127 17.42 -21.43 20.00
CA GLN A 127 18.36 -21.26 18.89
C GLN A 127 18.78 -19.79 18.74
N ILE A 128 20.06 -19.50 19.01
CA ILE A 128 20.67 -18.17 18.82
C ILE A 128 20.67 -17.79 17.33
N ASP A 129 19.96 -16.72 16.96
CA ASP A 129 20.13 -16.07 15.67
C ASP A 129 21.25 -15.02 15.76
N LEU A 130 22.38 -15.32 15.10
CA LEU A 130 23.57 -14.45 15.06
C LEU A 130 23.39 -13.19 14.19
N SER A 131 22.28 -13.06 13.47
CA SER A 131 21.92 -11.85 12.73
C SER A 131 21.15 -10.82 13.56
N ARG A 132 20.84 -11.14 14.82
CA ARG A 132 20.23 -10.18 15.76
C ARG A 132 21.19 -9.02 15.98
N PRO A 133 20.68 -7.78 16.05
CA PRO A 133 21.49 -6.59 16.31
C PRO A 133 22.09 -6.58 17.73
N ASP A 134 21.59 -7.44 18.64
CA ASP A 134 21.92 -7.44 20.05
C ASP A 134 22.75 -8.67 20.42
N ASN A 135 23.90 -8.45 21.10
CA ASN A 135 24.76 -9.50 21.64
C ASN A 135 24.27 -10.08 23.00
N ASP A 136 23.17 -9.55 23.53
CA ASP A 136 22.61 -9.99 24.80
C ASP A 136 21.62 -11.15 24.60
N LEU A 137 21.84 -12.25 25.32
CA LEU A 137 21.01 -13.47 25.29
C LEU A 137 19.62 -13.29 25.94
N THR A 138 19.24 -12.05 26.31
CA THR A 138 17.95 -11.74 26.94
C THR A 138 17.01 -11.22 25.86
N VAL A 139 15.90 -11.93 25.62
CA VAL A 139 14.86 -11.47 24.70
C VAL A 139 13.95 -10.50 25.41
N ASP A 140 13.88 -9.27 24.90
CA ASP A 140 13.00 -8.21 25.37
C ASP A 140 12.17 -7.67 24.21
N ILE A 141 10.99 -8.27 23.99
CA ILE A 141 10.05 -7.88 22.92
C ILE A 141 9.60 -6.42 23.13
N ASN A 142 9.52 -5.95 24.38
CA ASN A 142 9.13 -4.57 24.70
C ASN A 142 10.06 -3.53 24.11
N ARG A 143 11.33 -3.88 23.85
CA ARG A 143 12.28 -2.99 23.18
C ARG A 143 11.75 -2.55 21.82
N TYR A 144 11.17 -3.45 21.03
CA TYR A 144 10.67 -3.13 19.69
C TYR A 144 9.35 -2.37 19.73
N LEU A 145 8.48 -2.67 20.70
CA LEU A 145 7.16 -2.05 20.84
C LEU A 145 7.22 -0.64 21.45
N HIS A 146 8.16 -0.40 22.36
CA HIS A 146 8.40 0.93 22.95
C HIS A 146 9.35 1.80 22.13
N SER A 147 10.13 1.21 21.22
CA SER A 147 11.07 1.91 20.34
C SER A 147 10.62 1.88 18.88
N LEU A 148 9.30 1.84 18.63
CA LEU A 148 8.79 2.07 17.29
C LEU A 148 9.25 3.46 16.83
N PRO A 149 9.80 3.57 15.62
CA PRO A 149 10.33 4.83 15.15
C PRO A 149 9.16 5.80 14.95
N ASP A 150 9.30 7.04 15.41
CA ASP A 150 8.30 8.10 15.22
C ASP A 150 7.95 8.27 13.73
N ASP A 151 8.91 7.95 12.85
CA ASP A 151 8.74 7.91 11.41
C ASP A 151 7.64 6.93 10.97
N MET A 152 7.38 5.82 11.67
CA MET A 152 6.30 4.88 11.31
C MET A 152 4.92 5.50 11.50
N LEU A 153 4.70 6.25 12.59
CA LEU A 153 3.46 6.97 12.84
C LEU A 153 3.33 8.16 11.89
N GLY A 154 4.43 8.89 11.64
CA GLY A 154 4.49 9.97 10.66
C GLY A 154 4.10 9.50 9.25
N LEU A 155 4.65 8.37 8.79
CA LEU A 155 4.32 7.75 7.50
C LEU A 155 2.84 7.32 7.43
N GLU A 156 2.25 6.82 8.52
CA GLU A 156 0.82 6.49 8.54
C GLU A 156 -0.06 7.74 8.39
N TYR A 157 0.31 8.85 9.03
CA TYR A 157 -0.42 10.11 8.84
C TYR A 157 -0.28 10.64 7.40
N GLN A 158 0.92 10.59 6.82
CA GLN A 158 1.15 10.97 5.43
C GLN A 158 0.32 10.12 4.45
N LEU A 159 0.21 8.81 4.70
CA LEU A 159 -0.66 7.93 3.91
C LEU A 159 -2.13 8.33 4.02
N LYS A 160 -2.62 8.64 5.24
CA LYS A 160 -4.01 9.10 5.44
C LYS A 160 -4.30 10.41 4.71
N GLU A 161 -3.38 11.37 4.77
CA GLU A 161 -3.51 12.64 4.05
C GLU A 161 -3.51 12.44 2.53
N SER A 162 -2.58 11.62 2.02
CA SER A 162 -2.49 11.29 0.60
C SER A 162 -3.74 10.55 0.11
N ARG A 163 -4.27 9.62 0.92
CA ARG A 163 -5.53 8.92 0.63
C ARG A 163 -6.71 9.88 0.49
N GLN A 164 -6.90 10.78 1.45
CA GLN A 164 -8.00 11.76 1.42
C GLN A 164 -7.94 12.65 0.17
N LYS A 165 -6.72 13.01 -0.25
CA LYS A 165 -6.50 13.75 -1.49
C LYS A 165 -6.83 12.90 -2.72
N LEU A 166 -6.40 11.64 -2.76
CA LEU A 166 -6.77 10.71 -3.84
C LEU A 166 -8.29 10.52 -3.94
N ASP A 167 -9.00 10.34 -2.83
CA ASP A 167 -10.46 10.21 -2.82
C ASP A 167 -11.15 11.42 -3.44
N SER A 168 -10.66 12.62 -3.12
CA SER A 168 -11.16 13.87 -3.68
C SER A 168 -10.92 13.96 -5.19
N LEU A 169 -9.80 13.43 -5.68
CA LEU A 169 -9.41 13.46 -7.10
C LEU A 169 -10.07 12.34 -7.94
N LEU A 170 -10.33 11.19 -7.32
CA LEU A 170 -10.94 10.01 -7.92
C LEU A 170 -12.47 10.10 -7.95
N SER A 171 -13.05 10.88 -7.05
CA SER A 171 -14.50 11.12 -7.00
C SER A 171 -15.04 11.67 -8.33
N PRO A 172 -16.23 11.22 -8.78
CA PRO A 172 -16.88 11.82 -9.94
C PRO A 172 -17.10 13.33 -9.67
N LYS A 173 -16.58 14.20 -10.54
CA LYS A 173 -16.92 15.63 -10.49
C LYS A 173 -18.43 15.74 -10.73
N LYS A 174 -19.17 16.19 -9.71
CA LYS A 174 -20.58 16.55 -9.82
C LYS A 174 -20.78 17.69 -10.81
#